data_AF-A0A5C7LM21-F1
#
_entry.id   AF-A0A5C7LM21-F1
#
_cell.length_a   1.000
_cell.length_b   1.000
_cell.length_c   1.000
_cell.angle_alpha   90.00
_cell.angle_beta   90.00
_cell.angle_gamma   90.00
#
_symmetry.space_group_name_H-M   'P 1'
#
loop_
_entity.id
_entity.type
_entity.pdbx_description
1 polymer ?
#
loop_
_entity_poly.entity_id
_entity_poly.type
_entity_poly.pdbx_seq_one_letter_code
_entity_poly.pdbx_strand_id
1 'polypeptide(L)'
;MPIWLIKVGNAFKVAFAWLKGNFTLVLLVFFMIYSFIAVKKRDGLYKQLMDEYQKQREQNRQQIEELRKIQQEQIAKQQEIDKKYREVVASIEQNYRDQLQSLTRAKEQEMRQIIERTHDDPVAMAQEINSLFGLPVYTPPTE
;
A
#
# COMPACT_ATOMS: atom_id res chain seq x y z
N MET A 1 69.02 56.85 -6.56
CA MET A 1 68.01 55.78 -6.72
C MET A 1 68.36 54.64 -5.77
N PRO A 2 67.41 54.07 -5.01
CA PRO A 2 67.72 53.09 -3.98
C PRO A 2 68.23 51.79 -4.60
N ILE A 3 69.34 51.26 -4.07
CA ILE A 3 70.07 50.09 -4.57
C ILE A 3 69.18 48.84 -4.68
N TRP A 4 68.09 48.79 -3.90
CA TRP A 4 67.08 47.73 -3.94
C TRP A 4 66.33 47.66 -5.27
N LEU A 5 65.98 48.80 -5.88
CA LEU A 5 65.28 48.86 -7.16
C LEU A 5 66.12 48.31 -8.31
N ILE A 6 67.45 48.51 -8.26
CA ILE A 6 68.39 48.01 -9.27
C ILE A 6 68.57 46.50 -9.14
N LYS A 7 68.64 45.97 -7.90
CA LYS A 7 68.71 44.51 -7.65
C LYS A 7 67.44 43.78 -8.11
N VAL A 8 66.27 44.34 -7.80
CA VAL A 8 64.98 43.77 -8.24
C VAL A 8 64.87 43.81 -9.76
N GLY A 9 65.26 44.92 -10.40
CA GLY A 9 65.25 45.04 -11.86
C GLY A 9 66.19 44.06 -12.57
N ASN A 10 67.39 43.81 -12.03
CA ASN A 10 68.32 42.83 -12.57
C ASN A 10 67.84 41.39 -12.36
N ALA A 11 67.27 41.07 -11.20
CA ALA A 11 66.65 39.77 -10.96
C ALA A 11 65.50 39.50 -11.94
N PHE A 12 64.70 40.52 -12.25
CA PHE A 12 63.61 40.42 -13.22
C PHE A 12 64.12 40.18 -14.65
N LYS A 13 65.21 40.85 -15.06
CA LYS A 13 65.84 40.63 -16.37
C LYS A 13 66.46 39.23 -16.50
N VAL A 14 67.12 38.74 -15.45
CA VAL A 14 67.68 37.38 -15.42
C VAL A 14 66.56 36.35 -15.44
N ALA A 15 65.51 36.53 -14.63
CA ALA A 15 64.33 35.68 -14.65
C ALA A 15 63.65 35.69 -16.03
N PHE A 16 63.50 36.85 -16.68
CA PHE A 16 62.91 36.99 -18.00
C PHE A 16 63.75 36.36 -19.11
N ALA A 17 65.09 36.52 -19.06
CA ALA A 17 66.00 35.86 -19.99
C ALA A 17 65.98 34.34 -19.83
N TRP A 18 65.94 33.85 -18.59
CA TRP A 18 65.84 32.43 -18.27
C TRP A 18 64.48 31.85 -18.66
N LEU A 19 63.39 32.60 -18.46
CA LEU A 19 62.03 32.27 -18.89
C LEU A 19 61.94 32.12 -20.40
N LYS A 20 62.62 32.99 -21.16
CA LYS A 20 62.64 32.94 -22.63
C LYS A 20 63.43 31.73 -23.15
N GLY A 21 64.49 31.32 -22.44
CA GLY A 21 65.28 30.13 -22.78
C GLY A 21 64.67 28.80 -22.34
N ASN A 22 63.90 28.79 -21.26
CA ASN A 22 63.34 27.58 -20.63
C ASN A 22 61.80 27.59 -20.57
N PHE A 23 61.14 28.30 -21.49
CA PHE A 23 59.69 28.49 -21.51
C PHE A 23 58.92 27.15 -21.50
N THR A 24 59.44 26.14 -22.21
CA THR A 24 58.88 24.78 -22.23
C THR A 24 58.84 24.15 -20.84
N LEU A 25 59.89 24.32 -20.01
CA LEU A 25 59.93 23.78 -18.65
C LEU A 25 58.93 24.50 -17.74
N VAL A 26 58.77 25.82 -17.91
CA VAL A 26 57.79 26.61 -17.15
C VAL A 26 56.36 26.18 -17.47
N LEU A 27 56.05 25.97 -18.75
CA LEU A 27 54.76 25.44 -19.18
C LEU A 27 54.49 24.04 -18.63
N LEU A 28 55.52 23.17 -18.60
CA LEU A 28 55.41 21.81 -18.09
C LEU A 28 55.12 21.81 -16.58
N VAL A 29 55.83 22.62 -15.80
CA VAL A 29 55.58 22.81 -14.36
C VAL A 29 54.18 23.38 -14.12
N PHE A 30 53.75 24.36 -14.91
CA PHE A 30 52.41 24.91 -14.82
C PHE A 30 51.33 23.86 -15.10
N PHE A 31 51.51 23.05 -16.15
CA PHE A 31 50.60 21.93 -16.47
C PHE A 31 50.56 20.90 -15.35
N MET A 32 51.71 20.58 -14.73
CA MET A 32 51.80 19.63 -13.63
C MET A 32 51.04 20.14 -12.39
N ILE A 33 51.22 21.40 -12.02
CA ILE A 33 50.51 22.04 -10.90
C ILE A 33 49.01 22.13 -11.20
N TYR A 34 48.64 22.54 -12.42
CA TYR A 34 47.24 22.63 -12.84
C TYR A 34 46.54 21.27 -12.79
N SER A 35 47.20 20.22 -13.32
CA SER A 35 46.69 18.84 -13.29
C SER A 35 46.49 18.36 -11.85
N PHE A 36 47.45 18.62 -10.96
CA PHE A 36 47.36 18.23 -9.55
C PHE A 36 46.17 18.90 -8.84
N ILE A 37 45.95 20.19 -9.09
CA ILE A 37 44.80 20.93 -8.55
C ILE A 37 43.48 20.40 -9.13
N ALA A 38 43.44 20.09 -10.43
CA ALA A 38 42.26 19.56 -11.10
C ALA A 38 41.85 18.18 -10.56
N VAL A 39 42.81 17.28 -10.33
CA VAL A 39 42.56 15.95 -9.74
C VAL A 39 42.03 16.09 -8.30
N LYS A 40 42.68 16.91 -7.47
CA LYS A 40 42.27 17.09 -6.07
C LYS A 40 40.85 17.66 -5.92
N LYS A 41 40.40 18.50 -6.86
CA LYS A 41 39.01 19.00 -6.89
C LYS A 41 37.99 17.93 -7.29
N ARG A 42 38.37 17.00 -8.17
CA ARG A 42 37.48 15.91 -8.63
C ARG A 42 37.22 14.88 -7.54
N ASP A 43 38.20 14.59 -6.69
CA ASP A 43 38.03 13.62 -5.60
C ASP A 43 36.96 14.04 -4.59
N GLY A 44 36.84 15.35 -4.30
CA GLY A 44 35.81 15.88 -3.43
C GLY A 44 34.40 15.75 -4.02
N LEU A 45 34.24 16.11 -5.29
CA LEU A 45 32.97 15.98 -6.01
C LEU A 45 32.54 14.53 -6.18
N TYR A 46 33.49 13.63 -6.50
CA TYR A 46 33.20 12.22 -6.65
C TYR A 46 32.77 11.58 -5.33
N LYS A 47 33.41 11.94 -4.21
CA LYS A 47 33.00 11.49 -2.87
C LYS A 47 31.60 11.97 -2.50
N GLN A 48 31.29 13.25 -2.76
CA GLN A 48 29.95 13.79 -2.50
C GLN A 48 28.88 13.09 -3.35
N LEU A 49 29.15 12.89 -4.63
CA LEU A 49 28.22 12.19 -5.52
C LEU A 49 28.00 10.74 -5.08
N MET A 50 29.06 10.06 -4.64
CA MET A 50 28.97 8.68 -4.18
C MET A 50 28.23 8.56 -2.85
N ASP A 51 28.44 9.51 -1.92
CA ASP A 51 27.72 9.58 -0.65
C ASP A 51 26.22 9.85 -0.88
N GLU A 52 25.90 10.78 -1.78
CA GLU A 52 24.51 11.08 -2.16
C GLU A 52 23.84 9.86 -2.82
N TYR A 53 24.55 9.16 -3.72
CA TYR A 53 24.06 7.94 -4.33
C TYR A 53 23.82 6.82 -3.30
N GLN A 54 24.74 6.62 -2.36
CA GLN A 54 24.58 5.64 -1.29
C GLN A 54 23.40 5.99 -0.38
N LYS A 55 23.27 7.27 0.01
CA LYS A 55 22.16 7.76 0.82
C LYS A 55 20.82 7.57 0.10
N GLN A 56 20.75 7.89 -1.19
CA GLN A 56 19.55 7.70 -2.00
C GLN A 56 19.19 6.21 -2.12
N ARG A 57 20.18 5.34 -2.30
CA ARG A 57 19.97 3.90 -2.35
C ARG A 57 19.42 3.35 -1.03
N GLU A 58 19.97 3.80 0.10
CA GLU A 58 19.51 3.39 1.42
C GLU A 58 18.10 3.90 1.72
N GLN A 59 17.81 5.16 1.37
CA GLN A 59 16.45 5.73 1.49
C GLN A 59 15.45 4.96 0.64
N ASN A 60 15.77 4.66 -0.62
CA ASN A 60 14.92 3.85 -1.48
C ASN A 60 14.68 2.46 -0.91
N ARG A 61 15.72 1.83 -0.34
CA ARG A 61 15.58 0.53 0.32
C ARG A 61 14.62 0.59 1.50
N GLN A 62 14.76 1.59 2.36
CA GLN A 62 13.87 1.80 3.52
C GLN A 62 12.43 2.04 3.08
N GLN A 63 12.21 2.86 2.05
CA GLN A 63 10.88 3.09 1.47
C GLN A 63 10.26 1.80 0.92
N ILE A 64 11.04 0.97 0.21
CA ILE A 64 10.56 -0.32 -0.31
C ILE A 64 10.20 -1.27 0.84
N GLU A 65 11.01 -1.31 1.90
CA GLU A 65 10.74 -2.14 3.07
C GLU A 65 9.48 -1.68 3.82
N GLU A 66 9.27 -0.38 3.96
CA GLU A 66 8.07 0.20 4.56
C GLU A 66 6.82 -0.10 3.72
N LEU A 67 6.89 0.10 2.39
CA LEU A 67 5.81 -0.24 1.48
C LEU A 67 5.44 -1.73 1.55
N ARG A 68 6.44 -2.61 1.65
CA ARG A 68 6.21 -4.05 1.82
C ARG A 68 5.50 -4.37 3.13
N LYS A 69 5.87 -3.72 4.24
CA LYS A 69 5.18 -3.90 5.53
C LYS A 69 3.73 -3.45 5.45
N ILE A 70 3.49 -2.26 4.89
CA ILE A 70 2.14 -1.73 4.70
C ILE A 70 1.30 -2.70 3.85
N GLN A 71 1.85 -3.22 2.76
CA GLN A 71 1.16 -4.17 1.90
C GLN A 71 0.82 -5.47 2.64
N GLN A 72 1.76 -6.01 3.43
CA GLN A 72 1.52 -7.21 4.24
C GLN A 72 0.42 -6.99 5.28
N GLU A 73 0.42 -5.84 5.97
CA GLU A 73 -0.63 -5.48 6.93
C GLU A 73 -1.99 -5.32 6.25
N GLN A 74 -2.05 -4.73 5.05
CA GLN A 74 -3.29 -4.61 4.28
C GLN A 74 -3.84 -5.98 3.89
N ILE A 75 -2.98 -6.88 3.40
CA ILE A 75 -3.39 -8.25 3.06
C ILE A 75 -3.93 -8.98 4.30
N ALA A 76 -3.24 -8.87 5.44
CA ALA A 76 -3.68 -9.51 6.68
C ALA A 76 -5.04 -8.96 7.16
N LYS A 77 -5.23 -7.63 7.13
CA LYS A 77 -6.51 -6.99 7.46
C LYS A 77 -7.62 -7.42 6.51
N GLN A 78 -7.33 -7.51 5.21
CA GLN A 78 -8.31 -7.94 4.22
C GLN A 78 -8.74 -9.40 4.45
N GLN A 79 -7.79 -10.29 4.75
CA GLN A 79 -8.09 -11.68 5.11
C GLN A 79 -8.95 -11.77 6.38
N GLU A 80 -8.67 -10.94 7.39
CA GLU A 80 -9.48 -10.90 8.62
C GLU A 80 -10.91 -10.42 8.33
N ILE A 81 -11.06 -9.37 7.51
CA ILE A 81 -12.37 -8.84 7.09
C ILE A 81 -13.14 -9.92 6.32
N ASP A 82 -12.50 -10.58 5.35
CA ASP A 82 -13.14 -11.63 4.55
C ASP A 82 -13.58 -12.81 5.41
N LYS A 83 -12.77 -13.18 6.41
CA LYS A 83 -13.12 -14.24 7.37
C LYS A 83 -14.34 -13.84 8.20
N LYS A 84 -14.33 -12.65 8.81
CA LYS A 84 -15.47 -12.15 9.60
C LYS A 84 -16.73 -12.02 8.77
N TYR A 85 -16.60 -11.54 7.53
CA TYR A 85 -17.72 -11.44 6.61
C TYR A 85 -18.35 -12.81 6.33
N ARG A 86 -17.53 -13.82 6.02
CA ARG A 86 -18.01 -15.20 5.81
C ARG A 86 -18.67 -15.78 7.06
N GLU A 87 -18.10 -15.56 8.24
CA GLU A 87 -18.68 -16.00 9.52
C GLU A 87 -20.04 -15.36 9.76
N VAL A 88 -20.17 -14.05 9.54
CA VAL A 88 -21.44 -13.33 9.69
C VAL A 88 -22.47 -13.84 8.71
N VAL A 89 -22.12 -13.96 7.42
CA VAL A 89 -23.04 -14.48 6.40
C VAL A 89 -23.50 -15.89 6.74
N ALA A 90 -22.59 -16.78 7.12
CA ALA A 90 -22.93 -18.15 7.53
C ALA A 90 -23.87 -18.14 8.76
N SER A 91 -23.64 -17.26 9.73
CA SER A 91 -24.53 -17.13 10.89
C SER A 91 -25.94 -16.65 10.51
N ILE A 92 -26.05 -15.72 9.56
CA ILE A 92 -27.32 -15.20 9.07
C ILE A 92 -28.07 -16.31 8.33
N GLU A 93 -27.40 -17.03 7.44
CA GLU A 93 -27.99 -18.15 6.71
C GLU A 93 -28.47 -19.28 7.63
N GLN A 94 -27.70 -19.58 8.69
CA GLN A 94 -28.09 -20.57 9.67
C GLN A 94 -29.31 -20.10 10.47
N ASN A 95 -29.28 -18.88 10.99
CA ASN A 95 -30.41 -18.31 11.73
C ASN A 95 -31.68 -18.27 10.86
N TYR A 96 -31.56 -17.91 9.58
CA TYR A 96 -32.70 -17.91 8.67
C TYR A 96 -33.25 -19.32 8.42
N ARG A 97 -32.38 -20.31 8.24
CA ARG A 97 -32.78 -21.73 8.11
C ARG A 97 -33.49 -22.23 9.37
N ASP A 98 -32.95 -21.92 10.54
CA ASP A 98 -33.53 -22.34 11.82
C ASP A 98 -34.89 -21.67 12.05
N GLN A 99 -35.02 -20.37 11.73
CA GLN A 99 -36.29 -19.65 11.78
C GLN A 99 -37.31 -20.25 10.81
N LEU A 100 -36.92 -20.54 9.56
CA LEU A 100 -37.80 -21.15 8.57
C LEU A 100 -38.30 -22.53 9.05
N GLN A 101 -37.39 -23.36 9.56
CA GLN A 101 -37.76 -24.67 10.07
C GLN A 101 -38.70 -24.57 11.29
N SER A 102 -38.44 -23.62 12.19
CA SER A 102 -39.31 -23.38 13.35
C SER A 102 -40.71 -22.92 12.93
N LEU A 103 -40.79 -22.05 11.92
CA LEU A 103 -42.05 -21.57 11.36
C LEU A 103 -42.83 -22.70 10.69
N THR A 104 -42.16 -23.54 9.89
CA THR A 104 -42.79 -24.72 9.28
C THR A 104 -43.35 -25.66 10.33
N ARG A 105 -42.58 -25.99 11.38
CA ARG A 105 -43.05 -26.84 12.49
C ARG A 105 -44.24 -26.23 13.22
N ALA A 106 -44.20 -24.93 13.50
CA ALA A 106 -45.32 -24.23 14.13
C ALA A 106 -46.59 -24.30 13.26
N LYS A 107 -46.45 -24.10 11.94
CA LYS A 107 -47.55 -24.18 10.98
C LYS A 107 -48.12 -25.59 10.85
N GLU A 108 -47.28 -26.62 10.82
CA GLU A 108 -47.72 -28.02 10.84
C GLU A 108 -48.46 -28.38 12.13
N GLN A 109 -47.98 -27.89 13.28
CA GLN A 109 -48.63 -28.13 14.56
C GLN A 109 -49.98 -27.41 14.66
N GLU A 110 -50.07 -26.15 14.21
CA GLU A 110 -51.33 -25.43 14.08
C GLU A 110 -52.32 -26.19 13.19
N MET A 111 -51.87 -26.68 12.03
CA MET A 111 -52.71 -27.44 11.11
C MET A 111 -53.25 -28.73 11.72
N ARG A 112 -52.41 -29.48 12.46
CA ARG A 112 -52.85 -30.67 13.19
C ARG A 112 -53.90 -30.34 14.25
N GLN A 113 -53.72 -29.24 14.99
CA GLN A 113 -54.71 -28.80 15.99
C GLN A 113 -56.04 -28.41 15.35
N ILE A 114 -56.04 -27.80 14.18
CA ILE A 114 -57.27 -27.51 13.43
C ILE A 114 -57.95 -28.84 13.07
N ILE A 115 -57.24 -29.77 12.43
CA ILE A 115 -57.80 -31.09 12.05
C ILE A 115 -58.42 -31.82 13.25
N GLU A 116 -57.74 -31.83 14.40
CA GLU A 116 -58.25 -32.44 15.64
C GLU A 116 -59.51 -31.76 16.17
N ARG A 117 -59.60 -30.43 16.12
CA ARG A 117 -60.80 -29.69 16.57
C ARG A 117 -61.97 -29.88 15.62
N THR A 118 -61.70 -29.90 14.32
CA THR A 118 -62.73 -29.93 13.30
C THR A 118 -63.23 -31.36 12.97
N HIS A 119 -62.61 -32.41 13.53
CA HIS A 119 -63.06 -33.81 13.36
C HIS A 119 -63.30 -34.20 11.88
N ASP A 120 -62.41 -33.77 10.98
CA ASP A 120 -62.53 -33.99 9.52
C ASP A 120 -63.79 -33.41 8.84
N ASP A 121 -64.50 -32.46 9.46
CA ASP A 121 -65.59 -31.73 8.78
C ASP A 121 -65.02 -30.67 7.81
N PRO A 122 -65.18 -30.83 6.49
CA PRO A 122 -64.60 -29.93 5.50
C PRO A 122 -65.14 -28.49 5.58
N VAL A 123 -66.37 -28.27 6.07
CA VAL A 123 -66.98 -26.93 6.14
C VAL A 123 -66.43 -26.13 7.33
N ALA A 124 -66.36 -26.76 8.50
CA ALA A 124 -65.80 -26.14 9.68
C ALA A 124 -64.28 -25.92 9.53
N MET A 125 -63.57 -26.80 8.81
CA MET A 125 -62.13 -26.68 8.57
C MET A 125 -61.82 -25.47 7.68
N ALA A 126 -62.64 -25.26 6.63
CA ALA A 126 -62.51 -24.12 5.74
C ALA A 126 -62.75 -22.78 6.46
N GLN A 127 -63.69 -22.70 7.40
CA GLN A 127 -63.93 -21.50 8.20
C GLN A 127 -62.76 -21.19 9.14
N GLU A 128 -62.21 -22.22 9.81
CA GLU A 128 -61.13 -22.04 10.77
C GLU A 128 -59.80 -21.69 10.08
N ILE A 129 -59.50 -22.32 8.94
CA ILE A 129 -58.33 -21.98 8.09
C ILE A 129 -58.44 -20.55 7.53
N ASN A 130 -59.63 -20.13 7.05
CA ASN A 130 -59.82 -18.79 6.53
C ASN A 130 -59.63 -17.72 7.63
N SER A 131 -60.07 -18.01 8.86
CA SER A 131 -59.88 -17.10 10.01
C SER A 131 -58.40 -16.95 10.45
N LEU A 132 -57.63 -18.04 10.37
CA LEU A 132 -56.23 -18.08 10.84
C LEU A 132 -55.22 -17.60 9.80
N PHE A 133 -55.50 -17.85 8.52
CA PHE A 133 -54.56 -17.57 7.42
C PHE A 133 -55.02 -16.44 6.50
N GLY A 134 -56.27 -15.97 6.63
CA GLY A 134 -56.83 -14.91 5.77
C GLY A 134 -56.97 -15.33 4.30
N LEU A 135 -56.94 -16.62 4.00
CA LEU A 135 -57.02 -17.17 2.65
C LEU A 135 -58.49 -17.47 2.32
N PRO A 136 -59.09 -16.82 1.30
CA PRO A 136 -60.45 -17.14 0.88
C PRO A 136 -60.49 -18.54 0.26
N VAL A 137 -60.91 -19.54 1.05
CA VAL A 137 -61.04 -20.93 0.58
C VAL A 137 -62.41 -21.10 -0.09
N TYR A 138 -62.42 -21.57 -1.34
CA TYR A 138 -63.64 -21.87 -2.07
C TYR A 138 -64.19 -23.23 -1.61
N THR A 139 -65.34 -23.26 -0.94
CA THR A 139 -66.00 -24.52 -0.55
C THR A 139 -66.79 -25.08 -1.74
N PRO A 140 -66.61 -26.36 -2.12
CA PRO A 140 -67.43 -26.97 -3.15
C PRO A 140 -68.89 -27.10 -2.68
N PRO A 141 -69.87 -26.98 -3.59
CA PRO A 141 -71.28 -27.10 -3.24
C PRO A 141 -71.58 -28.51 -2.71
N THR A 142 -72.17 -28.57 -1.52
CA THR A 142 -72.72 -29.80 -0.92
C THR A 142 -74.04 -30.13 -1.61
N GLU A 143 -74.13 -31.28 -2.28
CA GLU A 143 -75.40 -31.91 -2.68
C GLU A 143 -76.09 -32.61 -1.50
#